data_AF-A0A318IBV8-F1
#
_entry.id   AF-A0A318IBV8-F1
#
_cell.length_a   1.000
_cell.length_b   1.000
_cell.length_c   1.000
_cell.angle_alpha   90.00
_cell.angle_beta   90.00
_cell.angle_gamma   90.00
#
_symmetry.space_group_name_H-M   'P 1'
#
loop_
_entity.id
_entity.type
_entity.pdbx_description
1 polymer ?
#
loop_
_entity_poly.entity_id
_entity_poly.type
_entity_poly.pdbx_seq_one_letter_code
_entity_poly.pdbx_strand_id
1 'polypeptide(L)'
;MDKKNINKLKIAGKEYPCRVTMGAMVRFKNAAGKDVSELKQTDISELVLFIFCCVQSACHADHVDFDMDFETFADSLEPDSVNSFYEDMATSQKKTENPVPGR
;
A
#
# COMPACT_ATOMS: atom_id res chain seq x y z
N MET A 1 -12.66 4.18 21.19
CA MET A 1 -12.96 2.92 20.45
C MET A 1 -12.79 3.24 18.99
N ASP A 2 -11.54 3.45 18.64
CA ASP A 2 -11.10 4.09 17.41
C ASP A 2 -11.21 3.04 16.31
N LYS A 3 -12.19 3.21 15.44
CA LYS A 3 -12.32 2.43 14.21
C LYS A 3 -11.03 2.64 13.42
N LYS A 4 -10.04 1.77 13.64
CA LYS A 4 -8.90 1.61 12.73
C LYS A 4 -9.54 1.30 11.38
N ASN A 5 -9.53 2.26 10.48
CA ASN A 5 -9.90 2.06 9.09
C ASN A 5 -8.94 1.00 8.55
N ILE A 6 -9.36 -0.26 8.60
CA ILE A 6 -8.70 -1.35 7.90
C ILE A 6 -9.03 -1.07 6.44
N ASN A 7 -8.14 -0.34 5.75
CA ASN A 7 -8.22 -0.19 4.31
C ASN A 7 -8.14 -1.59 3.72
N LYS A 8 -9.27 -2.13 3.27
CA LYS A 8 -9.32 -3.43 2.59
C LYS A 8 -9.26 -3.16 1.10
N LEU A 9 -8.49 -3.98 0.40
CA LEU A 9 -8.39 -3.94 -1.06
C LEU A 9 -9.06 -5.18 -1.62
N LYS A 10 -9.96 -4.99 -2.60
CA LYS A 10 -10.62 -6.10 -3.28
C LYS A 10 -9.77 -6.50 -4.48
N ILE A 11 -9.29 -7.75 -4.49
CA ILE A 11 -8.42 -8.31 -5.53
C ILE A 11 -8.99 -9.66 -5.92
N ALA A 12 -9.20 -9.91 -7.22
CA ALA A 12 -9.77 -11.16 -7.72
C ALA A 12 -11.09 -11.57 -7.03
N GLY A 13 -11.92 -10.58 -6.66
CA GLY A 13 -13.19 -10.82 -5.96
C GLY A 13 -13.07 -11.08 -4.46
N LYS A 14 -11.87 -11.15 -3.88
CA LYS A 14 -11.61 -11.36 -2.44
C LYS A 14 -11.08 -10.08 -1.78
N GLU A 15 -11.48 -9.83 -0.54
CA GLU A 15 -10.99 -8.69 0.24
C GLU A 15 -9.74 -9.08 1.03
N TYR A 16 -8.69 -8.27 0.90
CA TYR A 16 -7.44 -8.42 1.63
C TYR A 16 -7.13 -7.16 2.45
N PRO A 17 -6.51 -7.28 3.65
CA PRO A 17 -6.03 -6.12 4.36
C PRO A 17 -4.94 -5.42 3.55
N CYS A 18 -5.05 -4.11 3.38
CA CYS A 18 -4.09 -3.29 2.67
C CYS A 18 -3.76 -2.07 3.50
N ARG A 19 -2.53 -1.99 4.05
CA ARG A 19 -2.13 -0.82 4.83
C ARG A 19 -0.66 -0.52 4.63
N VAL A 20 -0.33 0.77 4.62
CA VAL A 20 1.05 1.22 4.60
C VAL A 20 1.68 0.85 5.95
N THR A 21 2.64 -0.06 5.92
CA THR A 21 3.43 -0.48 7.09
C THR A 21 4.91 -0.30 6.81
N MET A 22 5.73 -0.20 7.85
CA MET A 22 7.20 -0.21 7.69
C MET A 22 7.67 -1.46 6.94
N GLY A 23 7.02 -2.61 7.18
CA GLY A 23 7.31 -3.85 6.46
C GLY A 23 6.99 -3.80 4.96
N ALA A 24 6.00 -3.00 4.55
CA ALA A 24 5.70 -2.77 3.13
C ALA A 24 6.77 -1.89 2.49
N MET A 25 7.21 -0.84 3.18
CA MET A 25 8.27 0.06 2.69
C MET A 25 9.60 -0.68 2.49
N VAL A 26 9.99 -1.54 3.44
CA VAL A 26 11.22 -2.35 3.34
C VAL A 26 11.13 -3.34 2.17
N ARG A 27 9.99 -4.02 1.99
CA ARG A 27 9.78 -4.95 0.86
C ARG A 27 9.86 -4.23 -0.47
N PHE A 28 9.21 -3.08 -0.60
CA PHE A 28 9.28 -2.26 -1.80
C PHE A 28 10.72 -1.84 -2.10
N LYS A 29 11.46 -1.34 -1.11
CA LYS A 29 12.86 -0.96 -1.28
C LYS A 29 13.73 -2.11 -1.78
N ASN A 30 13.54 -3.30 -1.23
CA ASN A 30 14.28 -4.50 -1.64
C ASN A 30 13.91 -4.95 -3.07
N ALA A 31 12.66 -4.78 -3.49
CA ALA A 31 12.18 -5.21 -4.81
C ALA A 31 12.48 -4.18 -5.91
N ALA A 32 12.28 -2.89 -5.64
CA ALA A 32 12.45 -1.80 -6.60
C ALA A 32 13.87 -1.21 -6.62
N GLY A 33 14.68 -1.47 -5.57
CA GLY A 33 16.02 -0.91 -5.43
C GLY A 33 16.07 0.58 -5.05
N LYS A 34 14.93 1.16 -4.69
CA LYS A 34 14.79 2.58 -4.34
C LYS A 34 13.73 2.81 -3.26
N ASP A 35 13.76 3.98 -2.62
CA ASP A 35 12.83 4.28 -1.54
C ASP A 35 11.43 4.66 -2.05
N VAL A 36 10.39 4.41 -1.23
CA VAL A 36 9.00 4.77 -1.54
C VAL A 36 8.86 6.28 -1.78
N SER A 37 9.74 7.10 -1.20
CA SER A 37 9.79 8.54 -1.45
C SER A 37 10.15 8.92 -2.89
N GLU A 38 10.76 8.00 -3.66
CA GLU A 38 11.15 8.18 -5.05
C GLU A 38 10.13 7.61 -6.05
N LEU A 39 9.05 7.03 -5.53
CA LEU A 39 7.95 6.47 -6.29
C LEU A 39 7.17 7.59 -7.00
N LYS A 40 7.00 7.45 -8.32
CA LYS A 40 6.25 8.43 -9.13
C LYS A 40 4.87 7.89 -9.47
N GLN A 41 3.86 8.76 -9.40
CA GLN A 41 2.49 8.43 -9.79
C GLN A 41 2.33 8.05 -11.27
N THR A 42 3.32 8.32 -12.11
CA THR A 42 3.35 7.92 -13.52
C THR A 42 3.88 6.51 -13.73
N ASP A 43 4.60 5.93 -12.77
CA ASP A 43 5.26 4.64 -12.89
C ASP A 43 4.36 3.51 -12.35
N ILE A 44 3.36 3.14 -13.15
CA ILE A 44 2.31 2.18 -12.77
C ILE A 44 2.88 0.86 -12.21
N SER A 45 3.94 0.32 -12.82
CA SER A 45 4.57 -0.91 -12.35
C SER A 45 5.05 -0.80 -10.90
N GLU A 46 5.62 0.33 -10.52
CA GLU A 46 6.07 0.57 -9.15
C GLU A 46 4.90 0.83 -8.21
N LEU A 47 3.84 1.49 -8.69
CA LEU A 47 2.61 1.68 -7.93
C LEU A 47 2.01 0.34 -7.54
N VAL A 48 1.82 -0.54 -8.52
CA VAL A 48 1.27 -1.88 -8.31
C VAL A 48 2.18 -2.69 -7.38
N LEU A 49 3.50 -2.60 -7.56
CA LEU A 49 4.48 -3.26 -6.68
C LEU A 49 4.38 -2.77 -5.23
N PHE A 50 4.19 -1.47 -5.03
CA PHE A 50 4.05 -0.91 -3.70
C PHE A 50 2.76 -1.38 -3.02
N ILE A 51 1.63 -1.39 -3.74
CA ILE A 51 0.36 -1.89 -3.22
C ILE A 51 0.46 -3.39 -2.89
N PHE A 52 1.10 -4.18 -3.75
CA PHE A 52 1.38 -5.59 -3.48
C PHE A 52 2.17 -5.77 -2.17
N CYS A 53 3.21 -4.95 -1.97
CA CYS A 53 3.99 -4.96 -0.72
C CYS A 53 3.15 -4.56 0.50
N CYS A 54 2.21 -3.62 0.36
CA CYS A 54 1.25 -3.26 1.40
C CYS A 54 0.34 -4.42 1.79
N VAL A 55 -0.25 -5.10 0.80
CA VAL A 55 -1.12 -6.25 1.03
C VAL A 55 -0.35 -7.40 1.65
N GLN A 56 0.80 -7.77 1.09
CA GLN A 56 1.62 -8.87 1.61
C GLN A 56 2.06 -8.61 3.06
N SER A 57 2.52 -7.40 3.37
CA SER A 57 2.94 -7.04 4.74
C SER A 57 1.76 -7.03 5.71
N ALA A 58 0.60 -6.52 5.28
CA ALA A 58 -0.61 -6.48 6.09
C ALA A 58 -1.16 -7.89 6.36
N CYS A 59 -1.22 -8.74 5.33
CA CYS A 59 -1.63 -10.13 5.45
C CYS A 59 -0.70 -10.91 6.39
N HIS A 60 0.61 -10.71 6.27
CA HIS A 60 1.58 -11.34 7.16
C HIS A 60 1.38 -10.93 8.63
N ALA A 61 1.14 -9.64 8.88
CA ALA A 61 0.92 -9.12 10.22
C ALA A 61 -0.45 -9.49 10.82
N ASP A 62 -1.45 -9.76 9.98
CA ASP A 62 -2.80 -10.18 10.40
C ASP A 62 -2.99 -11.70 10.35
N HIS A 63 -1.96 -12.47 9.99
CA HIS A 63 -2.01 -13.91 9.78
C HIS A 63 -3.09 -14.35 8.76
N VAL A 64 -3.25 -13.56 7.69
CA VAL A 64 -4.13 -13.86 6.56
C VAL A 64 -3.33 -14.56 5.46
N ASP A 65 -3.84 -15.69 4.96
CA ASP A 65 -3.25 -16.38 3.81
C ASP A 65 -3.35 -15.52 2.54
N PHE A 66 -2.17 -15.19 2.00
CA PHE A 66 -1.99 -14.45 0.76
C PHE A 66 -1.00 -15.22 -0.12
N ASP A 67 -1.55 -16.13 -0.93
CA ASP A 67 -0.82 -17.03 -1.84
C ASP A 67 -1.01 -16.57 -3.29
N MET A 68 -0.65 -15.32 -3.55
CA MET A 68 -0.77 -14.70 -4.86
C MET A 68 0.58 -14.05 -5.18
N ASP A 69 1.14 -14.39 -6.34
CA ASP A 69 2.35 -13.75 -6.83
C ASP A 69 2.03 -12.34 -7.38
N PHE A 70 3.09 -11.60 -7.71
CA PHE A 70 2.96 -10.23 -8.19
C PHE A 70 2.21 -10.14 -9.53
N GLU A 71 2.43 -11.07 -10.45
CA GLU A 71 1.78 -11.05 -11.78
C GLU A 71 0.28 -11.33 -11.62
N THR A 72 -0.08 -12.38 -10.89
CA THR A 72 -1.50 -12.71 -10.61
C THR A 72 -2.21 -11.56 -9.88
N PHE A 73 -1.50 -10.90 -8.95
CA PHE A 73 -2.02 -9.72 -8.27
C PHE A 73 -2.25 -8.55 -9.23
N ALA A 74 -1.27 -8.25 -10.09
CA ALA A 74 -1.33 -7.15 -11.05
C ALA A 74 -2.46 -7.36 -12.07
N ASP A 75 -2.63 -8.59 -12.58
CA ASP A 75 -3.70 -8.96 -13.50
C ASP A 75 -5.10 -8.81 -12.87
N SER A 76 -5.18 -8.94 -11.55
CA SER A 76 -6.42 -8.86 -10.78
C SER A 76 -6.73 -7.45 -10.26
N LEU A 77 -5.84 -6.49 -10.48
CA LEU A 77 -5.93 -5.15 -9.94
C LEU A 77 -6.54 -4.18 -10.95
N GLU A 78 -7.66 -3.54 -10.59
CA GLU A 78 -8.27 -2.54 -11.45
C GLU A 78 -7.58 -1.17 -11.31
N PRO A 79 -7.46 -0.38 -12.39
CA PRO A 79 -6.84 0.95 -12.34
C PRO A 79 -7.45 1.88 -11.29
N ASP A 80 -8.77 1.81 -11.09
CA ASP A 80 -9.48 2.62 -10.09
C ASP A 80 -9.06 2.27 -8.66
N SER A 81 -8.71 1.01 -8.40
CA SER A 81 -8.21 0.56 -7.09
C SER A 81 -6.82 1.14 -6.79
N VAL A 82 -5.96 1.25 -7.81
CA VAL A 82 -4.64 1.88 -7.68
C VAL A 82 -4.80 3.37 -7.36
N ASN A 83 -5.61 4.09 -8.16
CA ASN A 83 -5.84 5.52 -7.96
C ASN A 83 -6.40 5.82 -6.56
N SER A 84 -7.43 5.08 -6.15
CA SER A 84 -8.06 5.24 -4.82
C SER A 84 -7.05 5.04 -3.68
N PHE A 85 -6.16 4.05 -3.79
CA PHE A 85 -5.13 3.80 -2.78
C PHE A 85 -4.16 4.98 -2.65
N TYR A 86 -3.76 5.59 -3.78
CA TYR A 86 -2.85 6.74 -3.75
C TYR A 86 -3.50 8.01 -3.24
N GLU A 87 -4.78 8.23 -3.55
CA GLU A 87 -5.53 9.33 -2.95
C GLU A 87 -5.62 9.18 -1.42
N ASP A 88 -5.86 7.96 -0.92
CA ASP A 88 -5.87 7.66 0.51
C ASP A 88 -4.49 7.82 1.17
N MET A 89 -3.42 7.43 0.47
CA MET A 89 -2.04 7.61 0.92
C MET A 89 -1.64 9.11 0.98
N ALA A 90 -1.98 9.88 -0.06
CA ALA A 90 -1.69 11.31 -0.14
C ALA A 90 -2.45 12.12 0.91
N THR A 91 -3.70 11.73 1.21
CA THR A 91 -4.49 12.34 2.29
C THR A 91 -3.99 11.95 3.68
N SER A 92 -3.47 10.73 3.84
CA SER A 92 -2.87 10.26 5.10
C SER A 92 -1.54 10.95 5.42
N GLN A 93 -0.70 11.26 4.42
CA GLN A 93 0.54 12.03 4.61
C GLN A 93 0.29 13.48 5.03
N LYS A 94 -0.79 14.11 4.55
CA LYS A 94 -1.18 15.48 4.97
C LYS A 94 -1.55 15.60 6.46
N LYS A 95 -1.85 14.49 7.15
CA LYS A 95 -2.24 14.52 8.58
C LYS A 95 -1.05 14.37 9.55
N THR A 96 0.15 14.16 9.04
CA THR A 96 1.40 14.06 9.84
C THR A 96 2.31 15.28 9.71
N GLU A 97 1.89 16.34 9.05
CA GLU A 97 2.47 17.69 9.22
C GLU A 97 1.62 18.46 10.24
N ASN A 98 1.80 18.17 11.53
CA ASN A 98 1.53 19.19 12.54
C ASN A 98 2.73 20.15 12.52
N PRO A 99 2.52 21.48 12.39
CA PRO A 99 3.60 22.44 12.48
C PRO A 99 4.23 22.33 13.86
N VAL A 100 5.56 22.22 13.91
CA VAL A 100 6.34 22.36 15.14
C VAL A 100 5.91 23.69 15.79
N PRO A 101 5.36 23.70 17.03
CA PRO A 101 5.16 24.95 17.72
C PRO A 101 6.56 25.45 18.10
N GLY A 102 7.00 26.50 17.40
CA GLY A 102 8.22 27.21 17.73
C GLY A 102 8.21 27.62 19.20
N ARG A 103 9.30 27.28 19.90
CA ARG A 103 9.70 27.92 21.14
C ARG A 103 10.66 29.05 20.83
#